data_AF-A0A2G6GSZ2-F1
#
_entry.id   AF-A0A2G6GSZ2-F1
#
_cell.length_a   1.000
_cell.length_b   1.000
_cell.length_c   1.000
_cell.angle_alpha   90.00
_cell.angle_beta   90.00
_cell.angle_gamma   90.00
#
_symmetry.space_group_name_H-M   'P 1'
#
loop_
_entity.id
_entity.type
_entity.pdbx_description
1 polymer ?
#
loop_
_entity_poly.entity_id
_entity_poly.type
_entity_poly.pdbx_seq_one_letter_code
_entity_poly.pdbx_strand_id
1 'polypeptide(L)'
;MKFMKSVLAVLVCFLLISSCRTPKNKKQQLPYKNSSLPVEKRVNDLLERMTLDEKVAQMNMLSLNYLKFDKEGKVNEKYLDSLFKGGSIGTLESPFIGVDEISKLSEAADNYMRKKTRLGIPPIQIAECLHGQLAFGATIFPQTIAQGSTWNPELIKKMGAVIAQEASLSGVDQALSPIFDLARDPRFGRAEESFGEDPFLVAEMGKAFVIGMQGDRTAHLLPV
;
A
#
# COMPACT_ATOMS: atom_id res chain seq x y z
N MET A 1 60.26 43.79 2.11
CA MET A 1 59.77 43.13 3.35
C MET A 1 58.37 43.53 3.84
N LYS A 2 57.76 44.64 3.40
CA LYS A 2 56.38 45.01 3.83
C LYS A 2 55.26 44.31 3.04
N PHE A 3 55.49 43.97 1.76
CA PHE A 3 54.47 43.35 0.89
C PHE A 3 54.12 41.90 1.28
N MET A 4 55.10 41.14 1.78
CA MET A 4 54.94 39.73 2.16
C MET A 4 54.13 39.53 3.47
N LYS A 5 54.09 40.54 4.35
CA LYS A 5 53.31 40.49 5.59
C LYS A 5 51.82 40.74 5.35
N SER A 6 51.48 41.56 4.35
CA SER A 6 50.09 41.87 3.98
C SER A 6 49.41 40.69 3.27
N VAL A 7 50.14 39.96 2.43
CA VAL A 7 49.63 38.76 1.74
C VAL A 7 49.39 37.61 2.73
N LEU A 8 50.26 37.44 3.72
CA LEU A 8 50.09 36.42 4.76
C LEU A 8 48.90 36.72 5.69
N ALA A 9 48.64 37.99 6.01
CA ALA A 9 47.49 38.40 6.82
C ALA A 9 46.15 38.17 6.10
N VAL A 10 46.09 38.38 4.78
CA VAL A 10 44.87 38.12 3.98
C VAL A 10 44.60 36.63 3.81
N LEU A 11 45.64 35.80 3.66
CA LEU A 11 45.53 34.34 3.58
C LEU A 11 45.07 33.70 4.90
N VAL A 12 45.51 34.22 6.04
CA VAL A 12 45.05 33.74 7.37
C VAL A 12 43.58 34.13 7.63
N CYS A 13 43.14 35.32 7.19
CA CYS A 13 41.71 35.68 7.24
C CYS A 13 40.83 34.81 6.33
N PHE A 14 41.32 34.41 5.14
CA PHE A 14 40.57 33.51 4.25
C PHE A 14 40.46 32.09 4.79
N LEU A 15 41.47 31.61 5.52
CA LEU A 15 41.46 30.28 6.15
C LEU A 15 40.55 30.22 7.39
N LEU A 16 40.37 31.33 8.11
CA LEU A 16 39.48 31.39 9.29
C LEU A 16 37.99 31.49 8.93
N ILE A 17 37.64 32.04 7.76
CA ILE A 17 36.23 32.14 7.31
C ILE A 17 35.71 30.79 6.76
N SER A 18 36.60 29.89 6.32
CA SER A 18 36.23 28.57 5.79
C SER A 18 35.88 27.52 6.86
N SER A 19 36.09 27.81 8.15
CA SER A 19 35.90 26.83 9.25
C SER A 19 34.56 26.94 9.98
N CYS A 20 33.70 27.90 9.62
CA CYS A 20 32.32 27.98 10.14
C CYS A 20 31.30 27.49 9.10
N ARG A 21 31.46 26.25 8.61
CA ARG A 21 30.31 25.49 8.10
C ARG A 21 29.66 24.78 9.29
N THR A 22 28.72 25.47 9.93
CA THR A 22 27.74 24.78 10.78
C THR A 22 27.12 23.67 9.93
N PRO A 23 27.20 22.39 10.35
CA PRO A 23 26.49 21.33 9.65
C PRO A 23 25.02 21.74 9.64
N LYS A 24 24.44 21.90 8.45
CA LYS A 24 22.98 22.00 8.31
C LYS A 24 22.41 20.83 9.08
N ASN A 25 21.80 21.12 10.22
CA ASN A 25 21.20 20.14 11.11
C ASN A 25 20.10 19.45 10.29
N LYS A 26 20.43 18.34 9.60
CA LYS A 26 19.44 17.52 8.92
C LYS A 26 18.48 17.13 10.03
N LYS A 27 17.25 17.66 10.01
CA LYS A 27 16.18 17.25 10.94
C LYS A 27 16.25 15.74 11.02
N GLN A 28 16.64 15.21 12.18
CA GLN A 28 16.89 13.79 12.33
C GLN A 28 15.57 13.07 12.02
N GLN A 29 15.56 12.32 10.92
CA GLN A 29 14.37 11.61 10.48
C GLN A 29 14.01 10.57 11.55
N LEU A 30 12.74 10.56 11.96
CA LEU A 30 12.25 9.62 12.97
C LEU A 30 12.54 8.18 12.52
N PRO A 31 13.01 7.27 13.41
CA PRO A 31 13.41 5.92 13.01
C PRO A 31 12.34 5.17 12.20
N TYR A 32 11.05 5.25 12.57
CA TYR A 32 9.98 4.60 11.80
C TYR A 32 9.86 5.09 10.34
N LYS A 33 10.29 6.33 10.06
CA LYS A 33 10.32 6.94 8.72
C LYS A 33 11.61 6.62 7.94
N ASN A 34 12.59 5.96 8.55
CA ASN A 34 13.85 5.62 7.90
C ASN A 34 13.78 4.22 7.29
N SER A 35 13.63 4.14 5.96
CA SER A 35 13.53 2.89 5.20
C SER A 35 14.80 2.03 5.22
N SER A 36 15.96 2.58 5.62
CA SER A 36 17.21 1.81 5.76
C SER A 36 17.29 0.98 7.04
N LEU A 37 16.38 1.21 8.00
CA LEU A 37 16.34 0.44 9.24
C LEU A 37 15.52 -0.85 9.07
N PRO A 38 15.87 -1.93 9.81
CA PRO A 38 15.06 -3.14 9.87
C PRO A 38 13.60 -2.85 10.21
N VAL A 39 12.67 -3.62 9.62
CA VAL A 39 11.22 -3.48 9.85
C VAL A 39 10.90 -3.46 11.34
N GLU A 40 11.40 -4.42 12.11
CA GLU A 40 11.17 -4.48 13.57
C GLU A 40 11.60 -3.23 14.33
N LYS A 41 12.71 -2.59 13.93
CA LYS A 41 13.13 -1.33 14.56
C LYS A 41 12.17 -0.19 14.25
N ARG A 42 11.63 -0.16 13.02
CA ARG A 42 10.65 0.85 12.59
C ARG A 42 9.30 0.64 13.26
N VAL A 43 8.85 -0.61 13.38
CA VAL A 43 7.59 -1.00 14.04
C VAL A 43 7.64 -0.64 15.53
N ASN A 44 8.69 -1.05 16.24
CA ASN A 44 8.82 -0.74 17.67
C ASN A 44 8.85 0.77 17.94
N ASP A 45 9.64 1.54 17.18
CA ASP A 45 9.66 3.00 17.29
C ASP A 45 8.29 3.64 16.98
N LEU A 46 7.53 3.10 16.03
CA LEU A 46 6.18 3.60 15.72
C LEU A 46 5.19 3.29 16.84
N LEU A 47 5.16 2.04 17.33
CA LEU A 47 4.23 1.59 18.36
C LEU A 47 4.41 2.31 19.69
N GLU A 48 5.66 2.64 20.06
CA GLU A 48 5.98 3.45 21.24
C GLU A 48 5.45 4.88 21.14
N ARG A 49 5.29 5.40 19.93
CA ARG A 49 4.80 6.76 19.68
C ARG A 49 3.27 6.84 19.64
N MET A 50 2.58 5.72 19.46
CA MET A 50 1.12 5.69 19.29
C MET A 50 0.39 5.84 20.63
N THR A 51 -0.69 6.62 20.62
CA THR A 51 -1.69 6.60 21.70
C THR A 51 -2.49 5.31 21.65
N LEU A 52 -3.26 5.03 22.71
CA LEU A 52 -4.19 3.89 22.69
C LEU A 52 -5.22 4.01 21.56
N ASP A 53 -5.79 5.20 21.37
CA ASP A 53 -6.79 5.45 20.32
C ASP A 53 -6.23 5.21 18.91
N GLU A 54 -4.99 5.62 18.65
CA GLU A 54 -4.34 5.34 17.37
C GLU A 54 -4.10 3.85 17.17
N LYS A 55 -3.75 3.09 18.23
CA LYS A 55 -3.59 1.63 18.14
C LYS A 55 -4.91 0.95 17.84
N VAL A 56 -5.99 1.36 18.51
CA VAL A 56 -7.35 0.87 18.25
C VAL A 56 -7.75 1.21 16.82
N ALA A 57 -7.47 2.41 16.32
CA ALA A 57 -7.81 2.81 14.96
C ALA A 57 -7.08 1.96 13.89
N GLN A 58 -5.84 1.52 14.16
CA GLN A 58 -5.12 0.60 13.27
C GLN A 58 -5.73 -0.82 13.21
N MET A 59 -6.62 -1.17 14.13
CA MET A 59 -7.36 -2.45 14.12
C MET A 59 -8.76 -2.32 13.52
N ASN A 60 -9.10 -1.16 12.96
CA ASN A 60 -10.40 -0.88 12.38
C ASN A 60 -10.32 -0.69 10.86
N MET A 61 -11.47 -0.89 10.21
CA MET A 61 -11.67 -0.70 8.79
C MET A 61 -12.76 0.34 8.54
N LEU A 62 -12.54 1.20 7.56
CA LEU A 62 -13.55 2.11 6.99
C LEU A 62 -13.66 1.86 5.48
N SER A 63 -14.67 2.44 4.83
CA SER A 63 -14.88 2.27 3.38
C SER A 63 -14.67 3.59 2.64
N LEU A 64 -13.98 3.55 1.51
CA LEU A 64 -13.84 4.72 0.62
C LEU A 64 -15.19 5.19 0.05
N ASN A 65 -16.23 4.35 0.08
CA ASN A 65 -17.60 4.71 -0.32
C ASN A 65 -18.18 5.93 0.45
N TYR A 66 -17.65 6.23 1.64
CA TYR A 66 -18.07 7.39 2.43
C TYR A 66 -17.52 8.72 1.91
N LEU A 67 -16.52 8.69 1.02
CA LEU A 67 -15.99 9.87 0.35
C LEU A 67 -16.84 10.21 -0.88
N LYS A 68 -16.88 11.49 -1.24
CA LYS A 68 -17.66 12.00 -2.37
C LYS A 68 -16.86 13.01 -3.17
N PHE A 69 -17.16 13.07 -4.46
CA PHE A 69 -16.63 14.10 -5.33
C PHE A 69 -17.44 15.41 -5.20
N ASP A 70 -16.78 16.55 -5.41
CA ASP A 70 -17.41 17.85 -5.60
C ASP A 70 -17.92 18.02 -7.05
N LYS A 71 -18.42 19.21 -7.39
CA LYS A 71 -18.98 19.49 -8.71
C LYS A 71 -17.92 19.54 -9.80
N GLU A 72 -16.67 19.74 -9.40
CA GLU A 72 -15.48 19.81 -10.24
C GLU A 72 -14.81 18.42 -10.41
N GLY A 73 -15.38 17.36 -9.81
CA GLY A 73 -14.88 15.99 -9.91
C GLY A 73 -13.67 15.69 -9.03
N LYS A 74 -13.39 16.53 -8.03
CA LYS A 74 -12.34 16.31 -7.02
C LYS A 74 -12.91 15.74 -5.75
N VAL A 75 -12.11 15.00 -4.98
CA VAL A 75 -12.56 14.46 -3.68
C VAL A 75 -12.79 15.61 -2.71
N ASN A 76 -14.00 15.67 -2.15
CA ASN A 76 -14.42 16.76 -1.28
C ASN A 76 -13.79 16.62 0.12
N GLU A 77 -12.94 17.58 0.49
CA GLU A 77 -12.19 17.56 1.76
C GLU A 77 -13.07 17.45 3.02
N LYS A 78 -14.29 17.97 2.98
CA LYS A 78 -15.22 17.89 4.12
C LYS A 78 -15.54 16.43 4.49
N TYR A 79 -15.64 15.55 3.50
CA TYR A 79 -15.89 14.13 3.74
C TYR A 79 -14.66 13.44 4.34
N LEU A 80 -13.45 13.80 3.89
CA LEU A 80 -12.20 13.30 4.47
C LEU A 80 -12.08 13.72 5.95
N ASP A 81 -12.28 15.00 6.24
CA ASP A 81 -12.21 15.54 7.60
C ASP A 81 -13.27 14.92 8.51
N SER A 82 -14.49 14.75 8.01
CA SER A 82 -15.58 14.12 8.77
C SER A 82 -15.34 12.63 9.04
N LEU A 83 -14.77 11.91 8.07
CA LEU A 83 -14.54 10.47 8.16
C LEU A 83 -13.37 10.17 9.11
N PHE A 84 -12.26 10.87 8.94
CA PHE A 84 -11.01 10.56 9.64
C PHE A 84 -10.80 11.39 10.91
N LYS A 85 -11.38 12.59 11.00
CA LYS A 85 -11.28 13.48 12.17
C LYS A 85 -9.84 13.72 12.63
N GLY A 86 -8.90 13.82 11.68
CA GLY A 86 -7.46 13.96 11.95
C GLY A 86 -6.74 12.69 12.45
N GLY A 87 -7.47 11.57 12.62
CA GLY A 87 -6.93 10.27 12.97
C GLY A 87 -6.50 9.45 11.76
N SER A 88 -5.65 8.45 11.99
CA SER A 88 -5.29 7.41 11.02
C SER A 88 -6.18 6.17 11.17
N ILE A 89 -6.38 5.41 10.10
CA ILE A 89 -7.12 4.12 10.12
C ILE A 89 -6.20 2.98 9.65
N GLY A 90 -6.47 1.75 10.09
CA GLY A 90 -5.70 0.58 9.67
C GLY A 90 -6.00 0.17 8.23
N THR A 91 -7.29 0.12 7.88
CA THR A 91 -7.73 -0.43 6.60
C THR A 91 -8.79 0.44 5.93
N LEU A 92 -8.71 0.53 4.61
CA LEU A 92 -9.74 1.13 3.77
C LEU A 92 -10.25 0.12 2.75
N GLU A 93 -11.55 -0.13 2.75
CA GLU A 93 -12.20 -0.96 1.74
C GLU A 93 -12.43 -0.16 0.45
N SER A 94 -12.05 -0.76 -0.68
CA SER A 94 -12.28 -0.22 -2.01
C SER A 94 -13.76 -0.29 -2.41
N PRO A 95 -14.30 0.76 -3.05
CA PRO A 95 -15.69 0.79 -3.48
C PRO A 95 -15.89 0.10 -4.84
N PHE A 96 -17.09 -0.40 -5.12
CA PHE A 96 -17.44 -1.03 -6.40
C PHE A 96 -17.89 0.02 -7.44
N ILE A 97 -16.93 0.85 -7.87
CA ILE A 97 -17.13 1.94 -8.84
C ILE A 97 -16.03 1.88 -9.92
N GLY A 98 -15.92 2.90 -10.78
CA GLY A 98 -14.88 2.97 -11.81
C GLY A 98 -13.46 3.01 -11.24
N VAL A 99 -12.51 2.29 -11.85
CA VAL A 99 -11.10 2.27 -11.43
C VAL A 99 -10.47 3.67 -11.35
N ASP A 100 -10.88 4.59 -12.24
CA ASP A 100 -10.45 6.00 -12.24
C ASP A 100 -11.00 6.81 -11.06
N GLU A 101 -12.18 6.44 -10.56
CA GLU A 101 -12.76 7.06 -9.38
C GLU A 101 -12.11 6.51 -8.12
N ILE A 102 -11.89 5.18 -8.07
CA ILE A 102 -11.17 4.52 -6.98
C ILE A 102 -9.80 5.18 -6.82
N SER A 103 -9.00 5.30 -7.87
CA SER A 103 -7.65 5.89 -7.80
C SER A 103 -7.62 7.29 -7.17
N LYS A 104 -8.59 8.15 -7.52
CA LYS A 104 -8.72 9.50 -6.94
C LYS A 104 -9.10 9.47 -5.46
N LEU A 105 -10.00 8.56 -5.06
CA LEU A 105 -10.39 8.38 -3.65
C LEU A 105 -9.21 7.84 -2.84
N SER A 106 -8.50 6.83 -3.36
CA SER A 106 -7.29 6.24 -2.77
C SER A 106 -6.21 7.30 -2.57
N GLU A 107 -5.89 8.08 -3.61
CA GLU A 107 -4.89 9.14 -3.55
C GLU A 107 -5.26 10.20 -2.51
N ALA A 108 -6.52 10.63 -2.46
CA ALA A 108 -6.98 11.64 -1.51
C ALA A 108 -6.89 11.13 -0.06
N ALA A 109 -7.28 9.87 0.19
CA ALA A 109 -7.18 9.25 1.50
C ALA A 109 -5.72 9.06 1.94
N ASP A 110 -4.85 8.53 1.08
CA ASP A 110 -3.42 8.37 1.38
C ASP A 110 -2.77 9.73 1.69
N ASN A 111 -3.05 10.75 0.87
CA ASN A 111 -2.55 12.11 1.10
C ASN A 111 -3.05 12.69 2.44
N TYR A 112 -4.32 12.49 2.78
CA TYR A 112 -4.87 12.91 4.07
C TYR A 112 -4.11 12.25 5.21
N MET A 113 -3.96 10.93 5.12
CA MET A 113 -3.33 10.10 6.15
C MET A 113 -1.89 10.55 6.40
N ARG A 114 -1.11 10.77 5.34
CA ARG A 114 0.31 11.19 5.46
C ARG A 114 0.51 12.63 5.91
N LYS A 115 -0.40 13.55 5.53
CA LYS A 115 -0.20 15.01 5.69
C LYS A 115 -0.99 15.63 6.83
N LYS A 116 -2.18 15.09 7.14
CA LYS A 116 -3.11 15.66 8.13
C LYS A 116 -3.22 14.84 9.43
N THR A 117 -2.56 13.68 9.53
CA THR A 117 -2.49 12.90 10.79
C THR A 117 -1.13 13.05 11.47
N ARG A 118 -1.10 12.84 12.79
CA ARG A 118 0.08 13.08 13.64
C ARG A 118 1.30 12.22 13.27
N LEU A 119 1.07 10.93 13.01
CA LEU A 119 2.13 9.97 12.71
C LEU A 119 2.30 9.71 11.20
N GLY A 120 1.32 10.08 10.37
CA GLY A 120 1.41 9.90 8.94
C GLY A 120 1.40 8.44 8.50
N ILE A 121 0.67 7.58 9.21
CA ILE A 121 0.53 6.14 8.91
C ILE A 121 -0.50 6.01 7.78
N PRO A 122 -0.12 5.52 6.59
CA PRO A 122 -1.07 5.23 5.53
C PRO A 122 -1.90 3.98 5.88
N PRO A 123 -3.16 3.91 5.45
CA PRO A 123 -3.99 2.71 5.58
C PRO A 123 -3.56 1.67 4.55
N ILE A 124 -3.89 0.41 4.82
CA ILE A 124 -3.89 -0.65 3.81
C ILE A 124 -5.21 -0.58 3.06
N GLN A 125 -5.18 -0.33 1.77
CA GLN A 125 -6.39 -0.39 0.95
C GLN A 125 -6.64 -1.82 0.47
N ILE A 126 -7.81 -2.36 0.80
CA ILE A 126 -8.22 -3.71 0.42
C ILE A 126 -9.23 -3.71 -0.73
N ALA A 127 -9.22 -4.75 -1.57
CA ALA A 127 -10.26 -5.00 -2.55
C ALA A 127 -10.49 -6.50 -2.79
N GLU A 128 -11.66 -6.83 -3.31
CA GLU A 128 -11.93 -8.16 -3.87
C GLU A 128 -11.20 -8.31 -5.22
N CYS A 129 -10.49 -9.42 -5.38
CA CYS A 129 -9.64 -9.68 -6.55
C CYS A 129 -9.76 -11.12 -7.09
N LEU A 130 -10.85 -11.82 -6.77
CA LEU A 130 -10.98 -13.28 -6.95
C LEU A 130 -10.74 -13.75 -8.39
N HIS A 131 -11.29 -13.00 -9.35
CA HIS A 131 -11.14 -13.27 -10.78
C HIS A 131 -11.00 -11.95 -11.58
N GLY A 132 -10.23 -11.02 -11.02
CA GLY A 132 -10.19 -9.61 -11.44
C GLY A 132 -10.49 -8.69 -10.26
N GLN A 133 -9.97 -7.46 -10.27
CA GLN A 133 -10.40 -6.46 -9.29
C GLN A 133 -11.90 -6.22 -9.44
N LEU A 134 -12.66 -6.25 -8.34
CA LEU A 134 -14.09 -5.95 -8.35
C LEU A 134 -14.35 -4.45 -8.49
N ALA A 135 -14.13 -3.93 -9.70
CA ALA A 135 -14.29 -2.52 -10.06
C ALA A 135 -14.72 -2.39 -11.54
N PHE A 136 -15.43 -1.30 -11.87
CA PHE A 136 -15.79 -1.03 -13.25
C PHE A 136 -14.55 -0.61 -14.05
N GLY A 137 -14.35 -1.26 -15.20
CA GLY A 137 -13.20 -1.01 -16.07
C GLY A 137 -12.00 -1.93 -15.83
N ALA A 138 -12.03 -2.77 -14.79
CA ALA A 138 -11.03 -3.82 -14.59
C ALA A 138 -11.30 -5.05 -15.48
N THR A 139 -10.26 -5.84 -15.75
CA THR A 139 -10.37 -7.09 -16.51
C THR A 139 -11.10 -8.16 -15.68
N ILE A 140 -12.07 -8.84 -16.28
CA ILE A 140 -12.79 -9.95 -15.67
C ILE A 140 -12.30 -11.28 -16.26
N PHE A 141 -11.69 -12.11 -15.42
CA PHE A 141 -11.25 -13.47 -15.75
C PHE A 141 -12.36 -14.51 -15.47
N PRO A 142 -12.22 -15.76 -15.97
CA PRO A 142 -13.13 -16.85 -15.60
C PRO A 142 -13.21 -17.03 -14.07
N GLN A 143 -14.37 -17.42 -13.56
CA GLN A 143 -14.58 -17.70 -12.13
C GLN A 143 -13.64 -18.82 -11.62
N THR A 144 -13.30 -18.83 -10.33
CA THR A 144 -12.25 -19.69 -9.75
C THR A 144 -12.41 -21.18 -10.05
N ILE A 145 -13.64 -21.72 -10.06
CA ILE A 145 -13.86 -23.13 -10.41
C ILE A 145 -13.50 -23.46 -11.86
N ALA A 146 -13.70 -22.51 -12.78
CA ALA A 146 -13.28 -22.63 -14.17
C ALA A 146 -11.75 -22.48 -14.30
N GLN A 147 -11.14 -21.59 -13.50
CA GLN A 147 -9.69 -21.48 -13.39
C GLN A 147 -9.08 -22.82 -12.92
N GLY A 148 -9.64 -23.44 -11.88
CA GLY A 148 -9.25 -24.75 -11.35
C GLY A 148 -9.28 -25.85 -12.41
N SER A 149 -10.31 -25.84 -13.25
CA SER A 149 -10.50 -26.80 -14.35
C SER A 149 -9.39 -26.76 -15.42
N THR A 150 -8.53 -25.73 -15.43
CA THR A 150 -7.40 -25.63 -16.35
C THR A 150 -6.20 -26.50 -15.95
N TRP A 151 -6.08 -26.87 -14.66
CA TRP A 151 -4.88 -27.53 -14.11
C TRP A 151 -3.56 -26.82 -14.48
N ASN A 152 -3.59 -25.48 -14.61
CA ASN A 152 -2.47 -24.70 -15.10
C ASN A 152 -2.04 -23.60 -14.12
N PRO A 153 -1.25 -23.93 -13.09
CA PRO A 153 -0.75 -22.96 -12.11
C PRO A 153 0.03 -21.81 -12.74
N GLU A 154 0.81 -22.05 -13.80
CA GLU A 154 1.57 -20.99 -14.48
C GLU A 154 0.65 -19.95 -15.13
N LEU A 155 -0.52 -20.36 -15.62
CA LEU A 155 -1.52 -19.44 -16.14
C LEU A 155 -2.15 -18.61 -15.01
N ILE A 156 -2.44 -19.22 -13.86
CA ILE A 156 -2.96 -18.51 -12.68
C ILE A 156 -1.96 -17.49 -12.13
N LYS A 157 -0.67 -17.83 -12.12
CA LYS A 157 0.40 -16.89 -11.74
C LYS A 157 0.40 -15.65 -12.65
N LYS A 158 0.29 -15.84 -13.96
CA LYS A 158 0.22 -14.72 -14.93
C LYS A 158 -1.04 -13.88 -14.73
N MET A 159 -2.18 -14.54 -14.52
CA MET A 159 -3.44 -13.88 -14.21
C MET A 159 -3.33 -13.02 -12.94
N GLY A 160 -2.82 -13.59 -11.85
CA GLY A 160 -2.59 -12.85 -10.60
C GLY A 160 -1.69 -11.63 -10.79
N ALA A 161 -0.62 -11.74 -11.59
CA ALA A 161 0.24 -10.59 -11.88
C ALA A 161 -0.49 -9.45 -12.62
N VAL A 162 -1.39 -9.77 -13.56
CA VAL A 162 -2.22 -8.76 -14.24
C VAL A 162 -3.20 -8.13 -13.25
N ILE A 163 -3.87 -8.94 -12.42
CA ILE A 163 -4.81 -8.43 -11.40
C ILE A 163 -4.09 -7.49 -10.43
N ALA A 164 -2.91 -7.86 -9.93
CA ALA A 164 -2.12 -7.01 -9.04
C ALA A 164 -1.70 -5.69 -9.71
N GLN A 165 -1.32 -5.74 -10.99
CA GLN A 165 -1.00 -4.52 -11.75
C GLN A 165 -2.22 -3.59 -11.85
N GLU A 166 -3.39 -4.10 -12.24
CA GLU A 166 -4.61 -3.29 -12.34
C GLU A 166 -5.05 -2.74 -10.96
N ALA A 167 -5.06 -3.59 -9.93
CA ALA A 167 -5.45 -3.22 -8.58
C ALA A 167 -4.54 -2.12 -8.01
N SER A 168 -3.21 -2.29 -8.13
CA SER A 168 -2.24 -1.32 -7.63
C SER A 168 -2.33 0.05 -8.33
N LEU A 169 -2.66 0.09 -9.63
CA LEU A 169 -2.89 1.34 -10.36
C LEU A 169 -4.11 2.13 -9.82
N SER A 170 -5.08 1.44 -9.24
CA SER A 170 -6.21 2.07 -8.54
C SER A 170 -5.95 2.39 -7.07
N GLY A 171 -4.75 2.06 -6.55
CA GLY A 171 -4.34 2.30 -5.17
C GLY A 171 -4.67 1.17 -4.19
N VAL A 172 -5.04 -0.02 -4.67
CA VAL A 172 -5.25 -1.19 -3.82
C VAL A 172 -3.89 -1.79 -3.42
N ASP A 173 -3.69 -1.98 -2.11
CA ASP A 173 -2.47 -2.59 -1.55
C ASP A 173 -2.63 -4.09 -1.28
N GLN A 174 -3.86 -4.54 -0.98
CA GLN A 174 -4.11 -5.91 -0.56
C GLN A 174 -5.38 -6.49 -1.19
N ALA A 175 -5.26 -7.68 -1.77
CA ALA A 175 -6.39 -8.45 -2.26
C ALA A 175 -6.99 -9.35 -1.19
N LEU A 176 -8.31 -9.48 -1.17
CA LEU A 176 -9.05 -10.49 -0.39
C LEU A 176 -9.17 -11.81 -1.18
N SER A 177 -8.06 -12.30 -1.72
CA SER A 177 -8.00 -13.47 -2.60
C SER A 177 -6.60 -14.11 -2.55
N PRO A 178 -6.43 -15.40 -2.87
CA PRO A 178 -7.44 -16.35 -3.34
C PRO A 178 -8.19 -17.03 -2.18
N ILE A 179 -9.19 -17.85 -2.51
CA ILE A 179 -9.88 -18.71 -1.56
C ILE A 179 -9.26 -20.11 -1.58
N PHE A 180 -8.94 -20.63 -0.39
CA PHE A 180 -8.38 -21.98 -0.19
C PHE A 180 -9.43 -22.99 0.30
N ASP A 181 -10.69 -22.60 0.36
CA ASP A 181 -11.78 -23.50 0.69
C ASP A 181 -11.88 -24.62 -0.36
N LEU A 182 -12.32 -25.81 0.06
CA LEU A 182 -12.53 -26.95 -0.83
C LEU A 182 -14.01 -27.04 -1.21
N ALA A 183 -14.31 -27.14 -2.50
CA ALA A 183 -15.67 -27.29 -3.04
C ALA A 183 -16.23 -28.73 -2.83
N ARG A 184 -16.26 -29.20 -1.58
CA ARG A 184 -16.67 -30.58 -1.23
C ARG A 184 -18.18 -30.78 -1.11
N ASP A 185 -18.94 -29.69 -1.02
CA ASP A 185 -20.40 -29.72 -1.08
C ASP A 185 -20.86 -28.78 -2.20
N PRO A 186 -21.26 -29.29 -3.39
CA PRO A 186 -21.64 -28.46 -4.52
C PRO A 186 -22.95 -27.70 -4.30
N ARG A 187 -23.69 -27.96 -3.21
CA ARG A 187 -24.87 -27.18 -2.83
C ARG A 187 -24.49 -25.86 -2.17
N PHE A 188 -23.24 -25.71 -1.73
CA PHE A 188 -22.75 -24.47 -1.14
C PHE A 188 -22.66 -23.38 -2.22
N GLY A 189 -23.36 -22.27 -2.03
CA GLY A 189 -23.45 -21.20 -3.02
C GLY A 189 -22.14 -20.51 -3.38
N ARG A 190 -21.08 -20.68 -2.58
CA ARG A 190 -19.72 -20.17 -2.87
C ARG A 190 -18.78 -21.25 -3.41
N ALA A 191 -19.29 -22.43 -3.78
CA ALA A 191 -18.46 -23.49 -4.36
C ALA A 191 -17.72 -23.04 -5.63
N GLU A 192 -18.29 -22.09 -6.39
CA GLU A 192 -17.67 -21.50 -7.57
C GLU A 192 -16.40 -20.68 -7.27
N GLU A 193 -16.24 -20.21 -6.03
CA GLU A 193 -15.11 -19.39 -5.61
C GLU A 193 -13.86 -20.19 -5.23
N SER A 194 -13.98 -21.52 -5.20
CA SER A 194 -12.87 -22.46 -4.98
C SER A 194 -12.30 -22.99 -6.30
N PHE A 195 -11.03 -23.40 -6.29
CA PHE A 195 -10.42 -24.10 -7.42
C PHE A 195 -10.90 -25.55 -7.58
N GLY A 196 -11.59 -26.14 -6.60
CA GLY A 196 -12.11 -27.51 -6.66
C GLY A 196 -12.18 -28.21 -5.31
N GLU A 197 -12.41 -29.53 -5.32
CA GLU A 197 -12.55 -30.34 -4.09
C GLU A 197 -11.24 -30.97 -3.58
N ASP A 198 -10.21 -30.97 -4.42
CA ASP A 198 -8.93 -31.62 -4.17
C ASP A 198 -7.93 -30.68 -3.47
N PRO A 199 -7.39 -31.06 -2.29
CA PRO A 199 -6.44 -30.22 -1.56
C PRO A 199 -5.16 -29.90 -2.34
N PHE A 200 -4.65 -30.83 -3.15
CA PHE A 200 -3.41 -30.62 -3.89
C PHE A 200 -3.60 -29.59 -5.00
N LEU A 201 -4.67 -29.72 -5.79
CA LEU A 201 -5.04 -28.75 -6.82
C LEU A 201 -5.24 -27.35 -6.22
N VAL A 202 -6.05 -27.23 -5.17
CA VAL A 202 -6.32 -25.94 -4.52
C VAL A 202 -5.04 -25.30 -3.97
N ALA A 203 -4.16 -26.10 -3.37
CA ALA A 203 -2.87 -25.62 -2.85
C ALA A 203 -1.96 -25.11 -3.98
N GLU A 204 -1.82 -25.85 -5.08
CA GLU A 204 -0.95 -25.46 -6.19
C GLU A 204 -1.47 -24.22 -6.93
N MET A 205 -2.79 -24.16 -7.18
CA MET A 205 -3.43 -23.01 -7.84
C MET A 205 -3.40 -21.76 -6.94
N GLY A 206 -3.71 -21.92 -5.65
CA GLY A 206 -3.66 -20.82 -4.69
C GLY A 206 -2.25 -20.28 -4.47
N LYS A 207 -1.23 -21.16 -4.38
CA LYS A 207 0.18 -20.75 -4.32
C LYS A 207 0.58 -19.93 -5.55
N ALA A 208 0.18 -20.38 -6.74
CA ALA A 208 0.47 -19.65 -7.98
C ALA A 208 -0.21 -18.27 -8.02
N PHE A 209 -1.46 -18.17 -7.59
CA PHE A 209 -2.17 -16.89 -7.46
C PHE A 209 -1.43 -15.95 -6.49
N VAL A 210 -1.08 -16.42 -5.29
CA VAL A 210 -0.35 -15.61 -4.29
C VAL A 210 0.98 -15.11 -4.83
N ILE A 211 1.75 -15.95 -5.53
CA ILE A 211 3.01 -15.53 -6.17
C ILE A 211 2.76 -14.54 -7.31
N GLY A 212 1.67 -14.70 -8.07
CA GLY A 212 1.26 -13.74 -9.09
C GLY A 212 0.97 -12.37 -8.49
N MET A 213 0.22 -12.33 -7.39
CA MET A 213 -0.21 -11.10 -6.73
C MET A 213 0.91 -10.37 -6.00
N GLN A 214 1.68 -11.09 -5.17
CA GLN A 214 2.72 -10.51 -4.30
C GLN A 214 4.13 -10.63 -4.88
N GLY A 215 4.26 -11.22 -6.08
CA GLY A 215 5.53 -11.46 -6.72
C GLY A 215 6.34 -12.60 -6.14
N ASP A 216 7.44 -12.88 -6.84
CA ASP A 216 8.42 -13.83 -6.38
C ASP A 216 9.38 -13.15 -5.40
N ARG A 217 9.34 -13.52 -4.12
CA ARG A 217 10.23 -13.00 -3.08
C ARG A 217 11.72 -13.20 -3.39
N THR A 218 12.08 -14.09 -4.31
CA THR A 218 13.46 -14.31 -4.74
C THR A 218 13.94 -13.32 -5.80
N ALA A 219 13.02 -12.67 -6.51
CA ALA A 219 13.32 -11.51 -7.33
C ALA A 219 13.24 -10.27 -6.43
N HIS A 220 14.31 -9.50 -6.29
CA HIS A 220 14.36 -8.26 -5.47
C HIS A 220 13.45 -7.12 -5.98
N LEU A 221 12.43 -7.43 -6.78
CA LEU A 221 11.37 -6.53 -7.16
C LEU A 221 10.24 -6.79 -6.18
N LEU A 222 9.89 -5.80 -5.37
CA LEU A 222 8.61 -5.79 -4.68
C LEU A 222 7.53 -5.58 -5.74
N PRO A 223 6.57 -6.48 -5.98
CA PRO A 223 5.28 -6.05 -6.46
C PRO A 223 4.33 -6.02 -5.26
N VAL A 224 3.84 -4.79 -5.04
CA VAL A 224 2.90 -4.36 -4.00
C VAL A 224 3.37 -4.63 -2.57
#